data_AF-A0A7W8UNL1-F1
#
_entry.id   AF-A0A7W8UNL1-F1
#
_cell.length_a   1.000
_cell.length_b   1.000
_cell.length_c   1.000
_cell.angle_alpha   90.00
_cell.angle_beta   90.00
_cell.angle_gamma   90.00
#
_symmetry.space_group_name_H-M   'P 1'
#
loop_
_entity.id
_entity.type
_entity.pdbx_description
1 polymer ?
#
loop_
_entity_poly.entity_id
_entity_poly.type
_entity_poly.pdbx_seq_one_letter_code
_entity_poly.pdbx_strand_id
1 'polypeptide(L)' 'MATEGLATVRLDTHARNESAIRLYERCGFTIIWHGVEFSKSMGVPLEKVHMEKQLADR' A
#
# COMPACT_ATOMS: atom_id res chain seq x y z
N MET A 1 18.13 -7.44 14.04
CA MET A 1 17.63 -6.20 13.41
C MET A 1 16.77 -5.50 14.44
N ALA A 2 17.08 -4.25 14.79
CA ALA A 2 16.23 -3.48 15.71
C ALA A 2 14.94 -3.11 14.96
N THR A 3 13.78 -3.35 15.55
CA THR A 3 12.53 -2.77 15.09
C THR A 3 12.61 -1.26 15.32
N GLU A 4 12.45 -0.45 14.28
CA GLU A 4 12.53 1.02 14.34
C GLU A 4 11.39 1.68 15.15
N GLY A 5 10.62 0.91 15.94
CA GLY A 5 9.44 1.40 16.67
C GLY A 5 8.30 1.86 15.75
N LEU A 6 8.28 1.40 14.49
CA LEU A 6 7.24 1.76 13.53
C LEU A 6 5.97 0.97 13.82
N ALA A 7 4.84 1.69 13.97
CA ALA A 7 3.54 1.09 14.25
C ALA A 7 2.85 0.54 12.99
N THR A 8 3.17 1.06 11.80
CA THR A 8 2.46 0.73 10.56
C THR A 8 3.40 0.62 9.37
N VAL A 9 3.05 -0.26 8.43
CA VAL A 9 3.63 -0.30 7.09
C VAL A 9 2.57 0.17 6.11
N ARG A 10 2.94 1.11 5.25
CA ARG A 10 2.12 1.55 4.13
C ARG A 10 2.79 1.21 2.81
N LEU A 11 1.97 0.80 1.85
CA LEU A 11 2.37 0.61 0.45
C LEU A 11 1.27 1.11 -0.48
N ASP A 12 1.68 1.45 -1.69
CA ASP A 12 0.78 1.94 -2.73
C ASP A 12 0.98 1.09 -3.99
N THR A 13 -0.10 0.77 -4.70
CA THR A 13 -0.04 0.10 -6.00
C THR A 13 -1.06 0.69 -6.96
N HIS A 14 -0.91 0.40 -8.26
CA HIS A 14 -1.93 0.76 -9.23
C HIS A 14 -3.22 0.01 -8.90
N ALA A 15 -4.36 0.71 -8.92
CA ALA A 15 -5.67 0.14 -8.63
C ALA A 15 -6.05 -1.05 -9.52
N ARG A 16 -5.50 -1.13 -10.75
CA ARG A 16 -5.71 -2.25 -11.68
C ARG A 16 -4.77 -3.43 -11.46
N ASN A 17 -3.82 -3.33 -10.53
CA ASN A 17 -2.94 -4.43 -10.18
C ASN A 17 -3.62 -5.36 -9.16
N GLU A 18 -4.73 -5.98 -9.59
CA GLU A 18 -5.56 -6.82 -8.73
C GLU A 18 -4.78 -7.98 -8.08
N SER A 19 -3.78 -8.52 -8.80
CA SER A 19 -2.93 -9.59 -8.27
C SER A 19 -2.09 -9.12 -7.09
N ALA A 20 -1.49 -7.93 -7.17
CA ALA A 20 -0.73 -7.36 -6.05
C ALA A 20 -1.65 -7.00 -4.88
N ILE A 21 -2.81 -6.41 -5.16
CA ILE A 21 -3.79 -6.06 -4.12
C ILE A 21 -4.20 -7.30 -3.32
N ARG A 22 -4.61 -8.38 -4.00
CA ARG A 22 -4.97 -9.64 -3.35
C ARG A 22 -3.82 -10.28 -2.60
N LEU A 23 -2.59 -10.15 -3.11
CA LEU A 23 -1.40 -10.62 -2.41
C LEU A 23 -1.24 -9.88 -1.08
N TYR A 24 -1.34 -8.55 -1.08
CA TYR A 24 -1.15 -7.74 0.12
C TYR A 24 -2.31 -7.90 1.12
N GLU A 25 -3.55 -8.03 0.66
CA GLU A 25 -4.70 -8.38 1.51
C GLU A 25 -4.43 -9.67 2.29
N ARG A 26 -3.96 -10.72 1.60
CA ARG A 26 -3.57 -11.99 2.26
C ARG A 26 -2.41 -11.84 3.23
N CYS A 27 -1.53 -10.86 3.03
CA CYS A 27 -0.44 -10.53 3.97
C CYS A 27 -0.91 -9.71 5.19
N GLY A 28 -2.19 -9.36 5.24
CA GLY A 28 -2.82 -8.61 6.33
C GLY A 28 -2.84 -7.09 6.12
N PHE A 29 -2.65 -6.63 4.89
CA PHE A 29 -2.86 -5.22 4.55
C PHE A 29 -4.34 -4.96 4.27
N THR A 30 -4.81 -3.75 4.53
CA THR A 30 -6.16 -3.27 4.17
C THR A 30 -6.07 -2.04 3.30
N ILE A 31 -7.01 -1.88 2.36
CA ILE A 31 -7.10 -0.66 1.54
C ILE A 31 -7.62 0.47 2.44
N ILE A 32 -6.83 1.54 2.55
CA ILE A 32 -7.20 2.75 3.32
C ILE A 32 -7.57 3.92 2.42
N TRP A 33 -7.23 3.84 1.12
CA TRP A 33 -7.57 4.87 0.14
C TRP A 33 -7.56 4.32 -1.28
N HIS A 34 -8.43 4.87 -2.13
CA HIS A 34 -8.51 4.58 -3.55
C HIS A 34 -8.85 5.89 -4.30
N GLY A 35 -8.06 6.23 -5.32
CA GLY A 35 -8.31 7.40 -6.16
C GLY A 35 -7.22 7.65 -7.18
N VAL A 36 -7.24 8.82 -7.80
CA VAL A 36 -6.26 9.21 -8.84
C VAL A 36 -5.15 10.06 -8.23
N GLU A 37 -3.90 9.70 -8.51
CA GLU A 37 -2.71 10.47 -8.16
C GLU A 37 -1.77 10.63 -9.35
N PHE A 38 -1.07 11.76 -9.43
CA PHE A 38 -0.05 11.97 -10.45
C PHE A 38 1.22 11.16 -10.14
N SER A 39 1.59 10.25 -11.04
CA SER A 39 2.83 9.49 -10.94
C SER A 39 3.99 10.33 -11.47
N LYS A 40 4.86 10.84 -10.59
CA LYS A 40 6.04 11.62 -10.98
C LYS A 40 6.99 10.83 -11.88
N SER A 41 7.15 9.52 -11.65
CA SER A 41 8.04 8.66 -12.44
C SER A 41 7.48 8.35 -13.84
N MET A 42 6.16 8.29 -13.99
CA MET A 42 5.50 8.00 -15.27
C MET A 42 4.97 9.24 -15.99
N GLY A 43 4.95 10.39 -15.33
CA GLY A 43 4.47 11.66 -15.89
C GLY A 43 2.95 11.70 -16.18
N VAL A 44 2.16 10.81 -15.58
CA VAL A 44 0.72 10.67 -15.87
C VAL A 44 -0.12 10.48 -14.60
N PRO A 45 -1.39 10.91 -14.59
CA PRO A 45 -2.34 10.54 -13.54
C PRO A 45 -2.64 9.04 -13.61
N LEU A 46 -2.59 8.37 -12.45
CA LEU A 46 -2.87 6.95 -12.31
C LEU A 46 -3.86 6.74 -11.16
N GLU A 47 -4.77 5.81 -11.39
CA GLU A 47 -5.63 5.29 -10.34
C GLU A 47 -4.81 4.35 -9.44
N LYS A 48 -4.75 4.65 -8.15
CA LYS A 48 -3.95 3.95 -7.16
C LYS A 48 -4.81 3.53 -5.98
N VAL A 49 -4.34 2.49 -5.30
CA VAL A 49 -4.81 2.11 -3.97
C VAL A 49 -3.67 2.20 -2.99
N HIS A 50 -3.96 2.74 -1.81
CA HIS A 50 -3.04 2.78 -0.68
C HIS A 50 -3.48 1.74 0.32
N MET A 51 -2.53 0.96 0.81
CA MET A 51 -2.78 -0.14 1.71
C MET A 51 -1.89 -0.03 2.95
N GLU A 52 -2.45 -0.40 4.10
CA GLU A 52 -1.76 -0.33 5.38
C GLU A 52 -1.83 -1.66 6.12
N LYS A 53 -0.78 -1.98 6.88
CA LYS A 53 -0.78 -3.04 7.88
C LYS A 53 -0.18 -2.53 9.18
N GLN A 54 -0.80 -2.89 10.30
CA GLN A 54 -0.24 -2.65 11.63
C GLN A 54 0.95 -3.60 11.88
N LEU A 55 2.08 -3.05 12.30
CA LEU A 55 3.21 -3.79 12.83
C LEU A 55 2.91 -4.03 14.30
N ALA A 56 2.54 -5.26 14.65
CA ALA A 56 2.33 -5.59 16.06
C ALA A 56 3.63 -5.38 16.83
N ASP A 57 3.63 -4.48 17.82
CA ASP A 57 4.56 -4.52 18.94
C ASP A 57 4.27 -5.82 19.70
N ARG A 58 5.12 -6.83 19.53
CA ARG A 58 5.08 -8.04 20.35
C ARG A 58 6.26 -8.05 21.31
#